data_AF-A0A9W7WT10-F1
#
_entry.id   AF-A0A9W7WT10-F1
#
_cell.length_a   1.000
_cell.length_b   1.000
_cell.length_c   1.000
_cell.angle_alpha   90.00
_cell.angle_beta   90.00
_cell.angle_gamma   90.00
#
_symmetry.space_group_name_H-M   'P 1'
#
loop_
_entity.id
_entity.type
_entity.pdbx_description
1 polymer ?
#
loop_
_entity_poly.entity_id
_entity_poly.type
_entity_poly.pdbx_seq_one_letter_code
_entity_poly.pdbx_strand_id
1 'polypeptide(L)'
;MSSEEDRAKEILMGFKLNWMNLRDAETGKVLWQGTEDLSLPGVEHEARVPKKILKCKAVSRELNFSSVEKLEKFRLEQKVFFKGQCLEGCSSILFHFNIMIRNSYYENKKKSF
;
A
#
# COMPACT_ATOMS: atom_id res chain seq x y z
N MET A 1 24.13 15.07 -10.59
CA MET A 1 23.01 14.24 -10.12
C MET A 1 23.53 13.48 -8.91
N SER A 2 22.86 13.55 -7.77
CA SER A 2 23.37 12.95 -6.53
C SER A 2 23.18 11.44 -6.53
N SER A 3 24.08 10.69 -5.90
CA SER A 3 24.02 9.22 -5.83
C SER A 3 22.72 8.67 -5.21
N GLU A 4 22.03 9.46 -4.40
CA GLU A 4 20.74 9.10 -3.79
C GLU A 4 19.57 9.13 -4.79
N GLU A 5 19.56 10.10 -5.71
CA GLU A 5 18.53 10.19 -6.75
C GLU A 5 18.60 8.99 -7.70
N ASP A 6 19.82 8.56 -8.01
CA ASP A 6 20.05 7.39 -8.87
C ASP A 6 19.60 6.11 -8.16
N ARG A 7 19.89 5.97 -6.85
CA ARG A 7 19.41 4.84 -6.05
C ARG A 7 17.88 4.76 -5.96
N ALA A 8 17.21 5.90 -5.79
CA ALA A 8 15.75 5.94 -5.72
C ALA A 8 15.11 5.49 -7.05
N LYS A 9 15.72 5.85 -8.19
CA LYS A 9 15.27 5.41 -9.51
C LYS A 9 15.47 3.91 -9.72
N GLU A 10 16.61 3.35 -9.32
CA GLU A 10 16.86 1.91 -9.38
C GLU A 10 15.81 1.13 -8.58
N ILE A 11 15.53 1.58 -7.35
CA ILE A 11 14.49 0.99 -6.50
C ILE A 11 13.14 1.05 -7.21
N LEU A 12 12.75 2.20 -7.76
CA LEU A 12 11.48 2.36 -8.46
C LEU A 12 11.39 1.45 -9.69
N MET A 13 12.46 1.33 -10.48
CA MET A 13 12.51 0.45 -11.66
C MET A 13 12.40 -1.03 -11.29
N GLY A 14 12.92 -1.42 -10.13
CA GLY A 14 12.89 -2.79 -9.62
C GLY A 14 11.68 -3.12 -8.75
N PHE A 15 10.84 -2.14 -8.40
CA PHE A 15 9.70 -2.31 -7.49
C PHE A 15 8.41 -2.55 -8.28
N LYS A 16 7.59 -3.50 -7.81
CA LYS A 16 6.28 -3.79 -8.40
C LYS A 16 5.28 -4.19 -7.34
N LEU A 17 4.12 -3.54 -7.28
CA LEU A 17 2.98 -4.05 -6.53
C LEU A 17 2.28 -5.13 -7.38
N ASN A 18 2.24 -6.36 -6.87
CA ASN A 18 1.68 -7.51 -7.58
C ASN A 18 0.17 -7.61 -7.40
N TRP A 19 -0.29 -7.43 -6.16
CA TRP A 19 -1.70 -7.41 -5.82
C TRP A 19 -1.93 -6.72 -4.46
N MET A 20 -3.17 -6.29 -4.26
CA MET A 20 -3.65 -5.74 -3.00
C MET A 20 -5.05 -6.30 -2.71
N ASN A 21 -5.34 -6.56 -1.44
CA ASN A 21 -6.71 -6.84 -1.01
C ASN A 21 -7.09 -6.00 0.22
N LEU A 22 -8.40 -5.79 0.38
CA LEU A 22 -9.03 -5.14 1.51
C LEU A 22 -10.05 -6.11 2.10
N ARG A 23 -9.98 -6.33 3.41
CA ARG A 23 -10.88 -7.18 4.18
C ARG A 23 -11.51 -6.39 5.30
N ASP A 24 -12.69 -6.79 5.73
CA ASP A 24 -13.20 -6.36 7.03
C ASP A 24 -12.31 -6.97 8.13
N ALA A 25 -11.77 -6.13 9.03
CA ALA A 25 -10.79 -6.56 10.03
C ALA A 25 -11.39 -7.37 11.20
N GLU A 26 -12.72 -7.34 11.38
CA GLU A 26 -13.43 -8.11 12.39
C GLU A 26 -13.83 -9.48 11.83
N THR A 27 -14.32 -9.53 10.58
CA THR A 27 -14.86 -10.77 10.00
C THR A 27 -13.90 -11.48 9.05
N GLY A 28 -12.83 -10.83 8.59
CA GLY A 28 -11.90 -11.36 7.57
C GLY A 28 -12.47 -11.41 6.15
N LYS A 29 -13.72 -10.96 5.95
CA LYS A 29 -14.42 -10.98 4.66
C LYS A 29 -13.73 -10.06 3.66
N VAL A 30 -13.40 -10.59 2.47
CA VAL A 30 -12.86 -9.78 1.36
C VAL A 30 -13.91 -8.77 0.90
N LEU A 31 -13.52 -7.49 0.89
CA LEU A 31 -14.30 -6.36 0.42
C LEU A 31 -13.88 -5.95 -0.99
N TRP A 32 -12.57 -5.99 -1.26
CA TRP A 32 -12.00 -5.61 -2.56
C TRP A 32 -10.68 -6.33 -2.80
N GLN A 33 -10.36 -6.58 -4.06
CA GLN A 33 -9.07 -7.10 -4.49
C GLN A 33 -8.72 -6.50 -5.86
N GLY A 34 -7.43 -6.23 -6.06
CA GLY A 34 -6.90 -5.75 -7.33
C GLY A 34 -5.49 -6.30 -7.59
N THR A 35 -5.15 -6.42 -8.86
CA THR A 35 -3.86 -6.91 -9.36
C THR A 35 -3.11 -5.85 -10.15
N GLU A 36 -3.61 -4.62 -10.14
CA GLU A 36 -2.98 -3.47 -10.79
C GLU A 36 -1.80 -2.96 -9.95
N ASP A 37 -0.76 -2.49 -10.63
CA ASP A 37 0.40 -1.92 -9.97
C ASP A 37 0.15 -0.45 -9.59
N LEU A 38 -0.42 -0.26 -8.41
CA LEU A 38 -0.73 1.05 -7.85
C LEU A 38 0.51 1.82 -7.35
N SER A 39 1.72 1.27 -7.54
CA SER A 39 2.97 1.95 -7.15
C SER A 39 3.53 2.88 -8.24
N LEU A 40 3.02 2.78 -9.48
CA LEU A 40 3.48 3.58 -10.60
C LEU A 40 3.15 5.07 -10.42
N PRO A 41 4.14 5.97 -10.40
CA PRO A 41 3.90 7.41 -10.28
C PRO A 41 3.51 8.03 -11.62
N GLY A 42 3.01 9.27 -11.57
CA GLY A 42 2.68 10.06 -12.76
C GLY A 42 1.35 9.70 -13.43
N VAL A 43 0.62 8.74 -12.88
CA VAL A 43 -0.73 8.36 -13.33
C VAL A 43 -1.70 8.35 -12.15
N GLU A 44 -2.96 8.68 -12.42
CA GLU A 44 -4.04 8.54 -11.44
C GLU A 44 -4.66 7.15 -11.60
N HIS A 45 -4.63 6.37 -10.52
CA HIS A 45 -5.20 5.02 -10.49
C HIS A 45 -6.63 5.05 -9.95
N GLU A 46 -7.55 4.27 -10.56
CA GLU A 46 -8.94 4.15 -10.12
C GLU A 46 -9.18 2.81 -9.41
N ALA A 47 -9.78 2.83 -8.21
CA ALA A 47 -10.20 1.61 -7.51
C ALA A 47 -11.69 1.68 -7.14
N ARG A 48 -12.49 0.73 -7.64
CA ARG A 48 -13.92 0.63 -7.35
C ARG A 48 -14.18 -0.25 -6.12
N VAL A 49 -14.18 0.38 -4.96
CA VAL A 49 -14.44 -0.29 -3.67
C VAL A 49 -15.94 -0.25 -3.31
N PRO A 50 -16.50 -1.32 -2.69
CA PRO A 50 -17.91 -1.34 -2.36
C PRO A 50 -18.22 -0.43 -1.17
N LYS A 51 -19.30 0.34 -1.24
CA LYS A 51 -19.74 1.31 -0.20
C LYS A 51 -19.82 0.73 1.22
N LYS A 52 -20.06 -0.59 1.36
CA LYS A 52 -20.08 -1.28 2.65
C LYS A 52 -18.77 -1.18 3.43
N ILE A 53 -17.64 -0.88 2.77
CA ILE A 53 -16.35 -0.68 3.44
C ILE A 53 -16.37 0.46 4.47
N LEU A 54 -17.15 1.51 4.20
CA LEU A 54 -17.35 2.64 5.12
C LEU A 54 -18.13 2.26 6.39
N LYS A 55 -18.74 1.06 6.43
CA LYS A 55 -19.42 0.55 7.62
C LYS A 55 -18.50 -0.29 8.51
N CYS A 56 -17.32 -0.67 8.03
CA CYS A 56 -16.38 -1.47 8.79
C CYS A 56 -15.74 -0.62 9.87
N LYS A 57 -15.72 -1.09 11.12
CA LYS A 57 -14.96 -0.41 12.19
C LYS A 57 -13.47 -0.31 11.85
N ALA A 58 -12.94 -1.34 11.20
CA ALA A 58 -11.61 -1.38 10.63
C ALA A 58 -11.55 -2.28 9.38
N VAL A 59 -10.66 -1.94 8.48
CA VAL A 59 -10.32 -2.62 7.23
C VAL A 59 -8.90 -3.14 7.35
N SER A 60 -8.74 -4.45 7.17
CA SER A 60 -7.45 -5.08 7.00
C SER A 60 -7.00 -4.91 5.54
N ARG A 61 -5.76 -4.50 5.30
CA ARG A 61 -5.19 -4.38 3.96
C ARG A 61 -3.97 -5.27 3.85
N GLU A 62 -3.96 -6.08 2.80
CA GLU A 62 -2.80 -6.87 2.43
C GLU A 62 -2.20 -6.38 1.13
N LEU A 63 -0.87 -6.31 1.09
CA LEU A 63 -0.08 -5.94 -0.08
C LEU A 63 0.90 -7.06 -0.37
N ASN A 64 1.01 -7.41 -1.65
CA ASN A 64 2.12 -8.20 -2.13
C ASN A 64 2.85 -7.44 -3.20
N PHE A 65 4.16 -7.34 -3.04
CA PHE A 65 5.02 -6.63 -3.96
C PHE A 65 6.32 -7.39 -4.14
N SER A 66 7.11 -6.97 -5.11
CA SER A 66 8.45 -7.48 -5.37
C SER A 66 9.40 -6.31 -5.55
N SER A 67 10.66 -6.50 -5.17
CA SER A 67 11.73 -5.54 -5.35
C SER A 67 12.98 -6.28 -5.80
N VAL A 68 13.63 -5.81 -6.87
CA VAL A 68 14.98 -6.28 -7.25
C VAL A 68 15.99 -5.78 -6.23
N GLU A 69 15.83 -4.53 -5.80
CA GLU A 69 16.74 -3.87 -4.89
C GLU A 69 16.44 -4.21 -3.43
N LYS A 70 17.51 -4.32 -2.62
CA LYS A 70 17.37 -4.41 -1.17
C LYS A 70 16.83 -3.10 -0.62
N LEU A 71 15.75 -3.19 0.16
CA LEU A 71 15.12 -2.07 0.84
C LEU A 71 15.44 -2.11 2.32
N GLU A 72 15.90 -0.98 2.87
CA GLU A 72 16.12 -0.81 4.30
C GLU A 72 15.09 0.18 4.85
N LYS A 73 14.43 -0.16 5.97
CA LYS A 73 13.40 0.65 6.62
C LYS A 73 12.27 1.11 5.67
N PHE A 74 11.86 0.25 4.74
CA PHE A 74 10.77 0.56 3.81
C PHE A 74 9.49 0.92 4.57
N ARG A 75 8.87 2.02 4.16
CA ARG A 75 7.71 2.60 4.82
C ARG A 75 6.76 3.16 3.78
N LEU A 76 5.47 3.16 4.11
CA LEU A 76 4.45 3.82 3.31
C LEU A 76 3.73 4.85 4.17
N GLU A 77 3.76 6.08 3.69
CA GLU A 77 2.97 7.18 4.22
C GLU A 77 1.78 7.40 3.29
N GLN A 78 0.57 7.46 3.86
CA GLN A 78 -0.65 7.68 3.08
C GLN A 78 -1.48 8.80 3.67
N LYS A 79 -2.05 9.60 2.77
CA LYS A 79 -3.01 10.66 3.07
C LYS A 79 -4.32 10.37 2.34
N VAL A 80 -5.44 10.63 3.01
CA VAL A 80 -6.77 10.49 2.43
C VAL A 80 -7.34 11.88 2.20
N PHE A 81 -7.68 12.17 0.94
CA PHE A 81 -8.24 13.45 0.53
C PHE A 81 -9.70 13.30 0.10
N PHE A 82 -10.54 14.25 0.49
CA PHE A 82 -11.88 14.43 -0.03
C PHE A 82 -12.02 15.86 -0.52
N LYS A 83 -12.28 16.04 -1.83
CA LYS A 83 -12.40 17.36 -2.47
C LYS A 83 -11.21 18.29 -2.16
N GLY A 84 -9.99 17.74 -2.20
CA GLY A 84 -8.75 18.48 -1.92
C GLY A 84 -8.45 18.73 -0.44
N GLN A 85 -9.36 18.40 0.48
CA GLN A 85 -9.13 18.50 1.92
C GLN A 85 -8.64 17.18 2.49
N CYS A 86 -7.58 17.22 3.30
CA CYS A 86 -7.03 16.05 3.97
C CYS A 86 -7.96 15.66 5.13
N LEU A 87 -8.66 14.53 5.02
CA LEU A 87 -9.58 14.04 6.05
C LEU A 87 -8.84 13.30 7.16
N GLU A 88 -7.83 12.52 6.80
CA GLU A 88 -6.98 11.80 7.73
C GLU A 88 -5.55 12.35 7.64
N GLY A 89 -4.97 12.74 8.79
CA GLY A 89 -3.54 13.02 8.88
C GLY A 89 -2.70 11.78 8.52
N CYS A 90 -1.44 11.97 8.09
CA CYS A 90 -0.55 10.92 7.59
C CYS A 90 -0.63 9.63 8.43
N SER A 91 -1.25 8.58 7.87
CA SER A 91 -1.10 7.24 8.43
C SER A 91 0.24 6.70 7.93
N SER A 92 1.19 6.61 8.84
CA SER A 92 2.54 6.09 8.58
C SER A 92 2.58 4.62 8.96
N ILE A 93 2.87 3.75 8.00
CA ILE A 93 3.05 2.32 8.25
C ILE A 93 4.51 2.00 7.98
N LEU A 94 5.22 1.63 9.05
CA LEU A 94 6.55 1.03 8.95
C LEU A 94 6.40 -0.44 8.59
N PHE A 95 7.00 -0.85 7.48
CA PHE A 95 7.11 -2.26 7.16
C PHE A 95 8.42 -2.79 7.73
N HIS A 96 8.32 -3.73 8.66
CA HIS A 96 9.48 -4.48 9.13
C HIS A 96 9.68 -5.67 8.19
N PHE A 97 10.72 -5.63 7.35
CA PHE A 97 11.17 -6.78 6.58
C PHE A 97 12.12 -7.60 7.42
N ASN A 98 11.79 -8.88 7.62
CA ASN A 98 12.81 -9.90 7.78
C ASN A 98 13.29 -10.26 6.36
N ILE A 99 14.61 -10.27 6.17
CA ILE A 99 15.35 -10.46 4.91
C ILE A 99 14.62 -11.36 3.88
N MET A 100 14.38 -10.80 2.67
CA MET A 100 13.61 -11.42 1.58
C MET A 100 14.40 -12.50 0.83
N ILE A 101 13.90 -13.74 0.84
CA ILE A 101 13.80 -14.57 -0.35
C ILE A 101 12.31 -14.57 -0.74
N ARG A 102 12.00 -14.06 -1.95
CA ARG A 102 10.76 -14.19 -2.74
C ARG A 102 9.43 -14.34 -1.95
N ASN A 103 8.58 -13.31 -2.06
CA ASN A 103 7.23 -13.17 -1.50
C ASN A 103 7.16 -12.69 -0.05
N SER A 104 6.97 -11.38 0.14
CA SER A 104 6.55 -10.82 1.43
C SER A 104 5.04 -10.65 1.48
N TYR A 105 4.44 -11.06 2.61
CA TYR A 105 3.04 -10.89 2.98
C TYR A 105 2.97 -9.90 4.14
N TYR A 106 2.08 -8.92 4.08
CA TYR A 106 1.85 -7.99 5.18
C TYR A 106 0.37 -7.66 5.30
N GLU A 107 -0.14 -7.62 6.53
CA GLU A 107 -1.53 -7.35 6.86
C GLU A 107 -1.62 -6.11 7.78
N ASN A 108 -2.42 -5.11 7.44
CA ASN A 108 -2.60 -3.88 8.23
C ASN A 108 -4.06 -3.60 8.56
N LYS A 109 -4.42 -3.42 9.83
CA LYS A 109 -5.78 -2.99 10.23
C LYS A 109 -5.86 -1.46 10.32
N LYS A 110 -6.49 -0.80 9.35
CA LYS A 110 -6.86 0.63 9.40
C LYS A 110 -8.31 0.80 9.87
N LYS A 111 -8.62 1.75 10.75
CA LYS A 111 -10.03 2.09 11.02
C LYS A 111 -10.66 2.68 9.75
N SER A 112 -11.87 2.28 9.38
CA SER A 112 -12.66 2.97 8.36
C SER A 112 -13.66 3.88 9.06
N PHE A 113 -13.84 5.08 8.53
CA PHE A 113 -14.84 6.06 8.99
C PHE A 113 -16.17 5.87 8.27
#